data_AF-A0A699WLD1-F1
#
_entry.id   AF-A0A699WLD1-F1
#
_cell.length_a   1.000
_cell.length_b   1.000
_cell.length_c   1.000
_cell.angle_alpha   90.00
_cell.angle_beta   90.00
_cell.angle_gamma   90.00
#
_symmetry.space_group_name_H-M   'P 1'
#
loop_
_entity.id
_entity.type
_entity.pdbx_description
1 polymer ?
#
loop_
_entity_poly.entity_id
_entity_poly.type
_entity_poly.pdbx_seq_one_letter_code
_entity_poly.pdbx_strand_id
1 'polypeptide(L)'
;TVGHEAAYGMSWITLMKMMMDKYCPQNEIRKLEMELWDLKVKGTDLASYTQRFQELTLLCGRMFSEEADKIEKYVGGLPDMIHGSV
;
A
#
# COMPACT_ATOMS: atom_id res chain seq x y z
N THR A 1 20.27 -20.05 15.61
CA THR A 1 18.93 -20.64 15.81
C THR A 1 18.43 -20.17 17.15
N VAL A 2 17.32 -19.42 17.20
CA VAL A 2 16.73 -19.00 18.49
C VAL A 2 16.22 -20.26 19.19
N GLY A 3 16.66 -20.51 20.43
CA GLY A 3 16.32 -21.73 21.18
C GLY A 3 14.85 -21.80 21.58
N HIS A 4 14.33 -23.02 21.81
CA HIS A 4 12.92 -23.30 22.13
C HIS A 4 12.36 -22.48 23.30
N GLU A 5 13.17 -22.21 24.32
CA GLU A 5 12.83 -21.39 25.49
C GLU A 5 12.55 -19.92 25.14
N ALA A 6 13.32 -19.33 24.21
CA ALA A 6 13.16 -17.94 23.80
C ALA A 6 11.91 -17.74 22.91
N ALA A 7 11.41 -18.81 22.28
CA ALA A 7 10.18 -18.77 21.50
C ALA A 7 8.93 -18.69 22.39
N TYR A 8 8.92 -19.33 23.57
CA TYR A 8 7.80 -19.29 24.51
C TYR A 8 7.64 -17.94 25.22
N GLY A 9 8.72 -17.17 25.37
CA GLY A 9 8.71 -15.80 25.90
C GLY A 9 8.45 -14.70 24.88
N MET A 10 8.25 -15.06 23.60
CA MET A 10 8.11 -14.09 22.51
C MET A 10 6.69 -13.54 22.44
N SER A 11 6.55 -12.21 22.47
CA SER A 11 5.25 -11.57 22.27
C SER A 11 4.72 -11.82 20.84
N TRP A 12 3.40 -11.89 20.69
CA TRP A 12 2.73 -11.99 19.39
C TRP A 12 3.18 -10.88 18.43
N ILE A 13 3.41 -9.65 18.92
CA ILE A 13 3.91 -8.53 18.13
C ILE A 13 5.32 -8.79 17.58
N THR A 14 6.21 -9.36 18.40
CA THR A 14 7.58 -9.70 17.98
C THR A 14 7.56 -10.80 16.92
N LEU A 15 6.73 -11.84 17.13
CA LEU A 15 6.56 -12.90 16.15
C LEU A 15 6.02 -12.36 14.82
N MET A 16 5.00 -11.49 14.87
CA MET A 16 4.41 -10.89 13.69
C MET A 16 5.41 -10.01 12.93
N LYS A 17 6.27 -9.26 13.63
CA LYS A 17 7.38 -8.51 13.02
C LYS A 17 8.37 -9.43 12.33
N MET A 18 8.80 -10.53 12.97
CA MET A 18 9.75 -11.47 12.36
C MET A 18 9.18 -12.16 11.12
N MET A 19 7.88 -12.51 11.15
CA MET A 19 7.19 -13.05 9.99
C MET A 19 7.09 -12.01 8.87
N MET A 20 6.76 -10.76 9.20
CA MET A 20 6.69 -9.67 8.23
C MET A 20 8.07 -9.38 7.62
N ASP A 21 9.14 -9.32 8.40
CA ASP A 21 10.50 -9.09 7.90
C ASP A 21 10.99 -10.23 6.99
N LYS A 22 10.60 -11.48 7.28
CA LYS A 22 11.03 -12.66 6.52
C LYS A 22 10.24 -12.83 5.21
N TYR A 23 8.94 -12.53 5.22
CA TYR A 23 8.03 -12.85 4.11
C TYR A 23 7.48 -11.63 3.36
N CYS A 24 7.53 -10.45 3.96
CA CYS A 24 7.15 -9.16 3.36
C CYS A 24 8.36 -8.23 3.35
N PRO A 25 9.41 -8.58 2.57
CA PRO A 25 10.66 -7.85 2.62
C PRO A 25 10.44 -6.41 2.15
N GLN A 26 11.14 -5.46 2.78
CA GLN A 26 10.92 -4.03 2.57
C GLN A 26 11.08 -3.57 1.12
N ASN A 27 11.89 -4.28 0.32
CA ASN A 27 12.07 -3.99 -1.09
C ASN A 27 10.79 -4.24 -1.90
N GLU A 28 9.99 -5.25 -1.55
CA GLU A 28 8.71 -5.53 -2.22
C GLU A 28 7.67 -4.48 -1.82
N ILE A 29 7.63 -4.08 -0.55
CA ILE A 29 6.78 -2.97 -0.09
C ILE A 29 7.13 -1.69 -0.85
N ARG A 30 8.42 -1.34 -0.98
CA ARG A 30 8.86 -0.18 -1.77
C ARG A 30 8.44 -0.25 -3.24
N LYS A 31 8.43 -1.43 -3.86
CA LYS A 31 7.93 -1.58 -5.23
C LYS A 31 6.44 -1.27 -5.33
N LEU A 32 5.65 -1.74 -4.36
CA LEU A 32 4.21 -1.45 -4.30
C LEU A 32 3.96 0.03 -4.02
N GLU A 33 4.77 0.68 -3.17
CA GLU A 33 4.72 2.13 -2.94
C GLU A 33 5.04 2.91 -4.22
N MET A 34 6.05 2.50 -4.98
CA MET A 34 6.36 3.10 -6.29
C MET A 34 5.24 2.88 -7.31
N GLU A 35 4.67 1.68 -7.37
CA GLU A 35 3.52 1.40 -8.25
C GLU A 35 2.34 2.30 -7.91
N LEU A 36 2.02 2.45 -6.62
CA LEU A 36 0.95 3.31 -6.14
C LEU A 36 1.24 4.79 -6.45
N TRP A 37 2.50 5.21 -6.32
CA TRP A 37 2.94 6.55 -6.69
C TRP A 37 2.68 6.86 -8.16
N ASP A 38 3.05 5.95 -9.06
CA ASP A 38 2.90 6.11 -10.51
C ASP A 38 1.51 5.69 -11.04
N LEU A 39 0.61 5.19 -10.18
CA LEU A 39 -0.71 4.72 -10.58
C LEU A 39 -1.57 5.85 -11.16
N LYS A 40 -2.01 5.66 -12.41
CA LYS A 40 -2.94 6.54 -13.14
C LYS A 40 -3.99 5.72 -13.86
N VAL A 41 -5.15 6.31 -14.11
CA VAL A 41 -6.21 5.69 -14.93
C VAL A 41 -5.67 5.45 -16.34
N LYS A 42 -5.86 4.23 -16.85
CA LYS A 42 -5.52 3.87 -18.23
C LYS A 42 -6.78 3.85 -19.08
N GLY A 43 -6.87 4.74 -20.06
CA GLY A 43 -8.07 4.89 -20.90
C GLY A 43 -9.27 5.36 -20.06
N THR A 44 -10.37 4.63 -20.12
CA THR A 44 -11.62 4.95 -19.40
C THR A 44 -11.94 3.98 -18.25
N ASP A 45 -11.04 3.04 -17.95
CA ASP A 45 -11.30 2.00 -16.95
C ASP A 45 -11.02 2.48 -15.53
N LEU A 46 -11.99 3.22 -14.99
CA LEU A 46 -11.94 3.72 -13.62
C LEU A 46 -12.13 2.60 -12.58
N ALA A 47 -12.88 1.55 -12.92
CA ALA A 47 -13.17 0.46 -11.99
C ALA A 47 -11.89 -0.31 -11.63
N SER A 48 -11.09 -0.67 -12.64
CA SER A 48 -9.79 -1.33 -12.40
C SER A 48 -8.81 -0.42 -11.68
N TYR A 49 -8.79 0.88 -11.98
CA TYR A 49 -7.98 1.85 -11.23
C TYR A 49 -8.37 1.89 -9.75
N THR A 50 -9.67 1.98 -9.46
CA THR A 50 -10.19 2.02 -8.08
C THR A 50 -9.84 0.76 -7.31
N GLN A 51 -10.06 -0.40 -7.92
CA GLN A 51 -9.73 -1.68 -7.31
C GLN A 51 -8.22 -1.76 -7.02
N ARG A 52 -7.38 -1.45 -8.01
CA ARG A 52 -5.92 -1.52 -7.84
C ARG A 52 -5.41 -0.53 -6.79
N PHE A 53 -5.98 0.66 -6.74
CA PHE A 53 -5.65 1.66 -5.73
C PHE A 53 -5.99 1.16 -4.31
N GLN A 54 -7.15 0.54 -4.12
CA GLN A 54 -7.58 -0.04 -2.84
C GLN A 54 -6.67 -1.19 -2.39
N GLU A 55 -6.30 -2.09 -3.31
CA GLU A 55 -5.35 -3.16 -3.03
C GLU A 55 -3.98 -2.62 -2.59
N LEU A 56 -3.44 -1.64 -3.31
CA LEU A 56 -2.14 -1.04 -3.01
C LEU A 56 -2.16 -0.21 -1.72
N THR A 57 -3.22 0.55 -1.44
CA THR A 57 -3.36 1.28 -0.16
C THR A 57 -3.43 0.35 1.04
N LEU A 58 -4.07 -0.82 0.90
CA LEU A 58 -4.13 -1.82 1.96
C LEU A 58 -2.74 -2.41 2.26
N LEU A 59 -1.95 -2.68 1.21
CA LEU A 59 -0.60 -3.23 1.35
C LEU A 59 0.42 -2.18 1.81
N CYS A 60 0.28 -0.93 1.35
CA CYS A 60 1.15 0.20 1.66
C CYS A 60 0.58 1.07 2.79
N GLY A 61 0.06 0.46 3.85
CA GLY A 61 -0.67 1.16 4.91
C GLY A 61 0.12 2.24 5.69
N ARG A 62 1.44 2.33 5.49
CA ARG A 62 2.29 3.38 6.08
C ARG A 62 2.58 4.55 5.14
N MET A 63 2.14 4.48 3.88
CA MET A 63 2.45 5.48 2.86
C MET A 63 1.66 6.79 3.06
N PHE A 64 0.49 6.72 3.70
CA PHE A 64 -0.36 7.87 3.98
C PHE A 64 -0.41 8.14 5.48
N SER A 65 -0.34 9.41 5.87
CA SER A 65 -0.47 9.81 7.27
C SER A 65 -1.93 10.02 7.65
N GLU A 66 -2.72 10.56 6.71
CA GLU A 66 -4.15 10.84 6.87
C GLU A 66 -4.98 10.29 5.70
N GLU A 67 -6.29 10.12 5.91
CA GLU A 67 -7.20 9.72 4.82
C GLU A 67 -7.26 10.81 3.72
N ALA A 68 -7.02 12.08 4.07
CA ALA A 68 -6.94 13.17 3.11
C ALA A 68 -5.82 12.96 2.07
N ASP A 69 -4.62 12.57 2.51
CA ASP A 69 -3.49 12.28 1.63
C ASP A 69 -3.83 11.17 0.61
N LYS A 70 -4.58 10.17 1.07
CA LYS A 70 -5.02 9.05 0.25
C LYS A 70 -6.05 9.48 -0.80
N ILE A 71 -6.99 10.34 -0.42
CA ILE A 71 -7.96 10.93 -1.37
C ILE A 71 -7.25 11.80 -2.39
N GLU A 72 -6.31 12.65 -1.96
CA GLU A 72 -5.52 13.48 -2.86
C GLU A 72 -4.76 12.63 -3.88
N LYS A 73 -4.10 11.56 -3.43
CA LYS A 73 -3.39 10.65 -4.33
C LYS A 73 -4.32 9.96 -5.34
N TYR A 74 -5.51 9.54 -4.89
CA TYR A 74 -6.52 8.94 -5.75
C TYR A 74 -7.00 9.92 -6.82
N VAL A 75 -7.32 11.15 -6.44
CA VAL A 75 -7.77 12.20 -7.37
C VAL A 75 -6.66 12.56 -8.36
N GLY A 76 -5.41 12.66 -7.91
CA GLY A 76 -4.26 12.97 -8.77
C GLY A 76 -3.92 11.90 -9.82
N GLY A 77 -4.48 10.69 -9.71
CA GLY A 77 -4.35 9.64 -10.73
C GLY A 77 -5.47 9.64 -11.78
N LEU A 78 -6.50 10.48 -11.61
CA LEU A 78 -7.60 10.61 -12.56
C LEU A 78 -7.19 11.43 -13.79
N PRO A 79 -7.82 11.22 -14.96
CA PRO A 79 -7.58 12.04 -16.13
C PRO A 79 -8.08 13.47 -15.91
N ASP A 80 -7.40 14.46 -16.48
CA ASP A 80 -7.75 15.89 -16.40
C ASP A 80 -9.15 16.25 -16.94
N MET A 81 -9.85 15.30 -17.57
CA MET A 81 -11.19 15.44 -18.15
C MET A 81 -12.31 15.79 -17.14
N ILE A 82 -12.01 15.87 -15.84
CA ILE A 82 -12.95 16.32 -14.79
C ILE A 82 -12.83 17.85 -14.55
N HIS A 83 -11.82 18.52 -15.12
CA HIS A 83 -11.74 19.99 -15.10
C HIS A 83 -12.51 20.61 -16.27
N GLY A 84 -13.84 20.70 -16.14
CA GLY A 84 -14.64 21.70 -16.85
C GLY A 84 -15.16 21.30 -18.24
N SER A 85 -16.29 20.58 -18.25
CA SER A 85 -17.32 20.86 -19.25
C SER A 85 -18.11 22.08 -18.74
N VAL A 86 -17.76 23.28 -19.20
CA VAL A 86 -18.56 24.51 -19.05
C VAL A 86 -19.21 24.82 -20.39
#